data_AF-A0AAD4DRC5-F1
#
_entry.id   AF-A0AAD4DRC5-F1
#
_cell.length_a   1.000
_cell.length_b   1.000
_cell.length_c   1.000
_cell.angle_alpha   90.00
_cell.angle_beta   90.00
_cell.angle_gamma   90.00
#
_symmetry.space_group_name_H-M   'P 1'
#
loop_
_entity.id
_entity.type
_entity.pdbx_description
1 polymer ?
#
loop_
_entity_poly.entity_id
_entity_poly.type
_entity_poly.pdbx_seq_one_letter_code
_entity_poly.pdbx_strand_id
1 'polypeptide(L)'
;GRFIGNPSLSVTISQYMVSLRRRKIRAGEAVMSARAMDEPTMKRLWEFAWSTDRKEFGPISRKRKAENPSEWAGFLLREMLYLLYLLSMLCLLRYDEALRITWADVTFQVSYQPAQFRVKLELPFRKTHQYGGIAPFYIYADPDRPWMCLLRAFAIW
;
A
#
# COMPACT_ATOMS: atom_id res chain seq x y z
N GLY A 1 28.06 -12.06 0.09
CA GLY A 1 27.54 -11.49 1.35
C GLY A 1 26.04 -11.73 1.42
N ARG A 2 25.54 -12.21 2.56
CA ARG A 2 24.11 -12.47 2.77
C ARG A 2 23.48 -11.19 3.34
N PHE A 3 22.71 -10.47 2.53
CA PHE A 3 22.01 -9.27 2.98
C PHE A 3 20.71 -9.69 3.65
N ILE A 4 20.54 -9.36 4.94
CA ILE A 4 19.37 -9.68 5.76
C ILE A 4 18.71 -8.35 6.15
N GLY A 5 17.40 -8.21 5.88
CA GLY A 5 16.62 -7.00 6.16
C GLY A 5 15.81 -6.52 4.97
N ASN A 6 14.91 -5.56 5.20
CA ASN A 6 14.07 -4.99 4.15
C ASN A 6 14.92 -4.17 3.16
N PRO A 7 15.04 -4.58 1.89
CA PRO A 7 15.91 -3.92 0.91
C PRO A 7 15.49 -2.47 0.60
N SER A 8 14.23 -2.11 0.85
CA SER A 8 13.75 -0.72 0.70
C SER A 8 14.29 0.23 1.76
N LEU A 9 14.78 -0.27 2.90
CA LEU A 9 15.42 0.51 3.96
C LEU A 9 16.95 0.58 3.83
N SER A 10 17.54 -0.16 2.87
CA SER A 10 18.98 -0.16 2.65
C SER A 10 19.43 1.12 1.96
N VAL A 11 20.34 1.85 2.59
CA VAL A 11 20.97 3.05 2.03
C VAL A 11 21.70 2.72 0.73
N THR A 12 22.41 1.60 0.69
CA THR A 12 23.18 1.16 -0.50
C THR A 12 22.26 0.89 -1.68
N ILE A 13 21.13 0.19 -1.45
CA ILE A 13 20.15 -0.08 -2.51
C ILE A 13 19.48 1.23 -2.94
N SER A 14 19.15 2.11 -2.01
CA SER A 14 18.55 3.42 -2.30
C SER A 14 19.44 4.28 -3.19
N GLN A 15 20.73 4.38 -2.86
CA GLN A 15 21.74 5.10 -3.66
C GLN A 15 21.88 4.48 -5.05
N TYR A 16 21.94 3.15 -5.13
CA TYR A 16 21.97 2.43 -6.40
C TYR A 16 20.74 2.75 -7.26
N MET A 17 19.54 2.70 -6.69
CA MET A 17 18.28 2.98 -7.39
C MET A 17 18.23 4.42 -7.92
N VAL A 18 18.72 5.40 -7.15
CA VAL A 18 18.84 6.81 -7.62
C VAL A 18 19.81 6.90 -8.80
N SER A 19 20.98 6.26 -8.73
CA SER A 19 21.97 6.25 -9.81
C SER A 19 21.42 5.60 -11.09
N LEU A 20 20.66 4.52 -10.94
CA LEU A 20 20.05 3.77 -12.04
C LEU A 20 18.95 4.60 -12.72
N ARG A 21 18.11 5.29 -11.93
CA ARG A 21 17.09 6.21 -12.43
C ARG A 21 17.70 7.36 -13.25
N ARG A 22 18.82 7.95 -12.77
CA ARG A 22 19.54 8.99 -13.54
C ARG A 22 20.11 8.46 -14.87
N ARG A 23 20.65 7.24 -14.89
CA ARG A 23 21.15 6.60 -16.12
C ARG A 23 20.04 6.33 -17.12
N LYS A 24 18.87 5.88 -16.65
CA LYS A 24 17.67 5.67 -17.47
C LYS A 24 17.17 6.97 -18.11
N ILE A 25 17.12 8.06 -17.36
CA ILE A 25 16.76 9.38 -17.88
C ILE A 25 17.75 9.85 -18.95
N ARG A 26 19.06 9.64 -18.73
CA ARG A 26 20.09 9.93 -19.75
C ARG A 26 19.95 9.08 -21.01
N ALA A 27 19.42 7.87 -20.90
CA ALA A 27 19.13 6.98 -22.02
C ALA A 27 17.83 7.36 -22.77
N GLY A 28 17.17 8.46 -22.39
CA GLY A 28 15.94 8.94 -23.03
C GLY A 28 14.67 8.29 -22.48
N GLU A 29 14.74 7.45 -21.44
CA GLU A 29 13.52 7.04 -20.74
C GLU A 29 12.86 8.28 -20.11
N ALA A 30 11.57 8.48 -20.40
CA ALA A 30 10.80 9.56 -19.82
C ALA A 30 10.96 9.53 -18.29
N VAL A 31 11.22 10.70 -17.69
CA VAL A 31 11.26 10.83 -16.25
C VAL A 31 9.92 10.32 -15.72
N MET A 32 9.94 9.21 -14.98
CA MET A 32 8.80 8.81 -14.18
C MET A 32 8.62 9.88 -13.10
N SER A 33 7.84 10.92 -13.41
CA SER A 33 7.38 11.86 -12.41
C SER A 33 6.61 11.06 -11.36
N ALA A 34 6.76 11.46 -10.10
CA ALA A 34 5.92 10.93 -9.03
C ALA A 34 4.48 11.37 -9.32
N ARG A 35 3.72 10.55 -10.05
CA ARG A 35 2.31 10.80 -10.29
C ARG A 35 1.58 10.55 -8.97
N ALA A 36 0.82 11.54 -8.52
CA ALA A 36 -0.09 11.36 -7.40
C ALA A 36 -1.12 10.27 -7.75
N MET A 37 -1.48 9.46 -6.76
CA MET A 37 -2.53 8.46 -6.94
C MET A 37 -3.88 9.17 -6.97
N ASP A 38 -4.57 9.07 -8.10
CA ASP A 38 -5.90 9.65 -8.28
C ASP A 38 -7.00 8.61 -7.97
N GLU A 39 -8.18 9.05 -7.57
CA GLU A 39 -9.33 8.17 -7.33
C GLU A 39 -9.64 7.22 -8.52
N PRO A 40 -9.65 7.68 -9.80
CA PRO A 40 -9.86 6.78 -10.93
C PRO A 40 -8.79 5.70 -11.06
N THR A 41 -7.56 5.99 -10.62
CA THR A 41 -6.47 5.01 -10.61
C THR A 41 -6.70 3.96 -9.53
N MET A 42 -7.17 4.38 -8.33
CA MET A 42 -7.55 3.46 -7.26
C MET A 42 -8.72 2.55 -7.68
N LYS A 43 -9.72 3.09 -8.37
CA LYS A 43 -10.83 2.30 -8.90
C LYS A 43 -10.36 1.22 -9.88
N ARG A 44 -9.47 1.57 -10.82
CA ARG A 44 -8.89 0.60 -11.76
C ARG A 44 -8.07 -0.48 -11.05
N LEU A 45 -7.33 -0.12 -10.01
CA LEU A 45 -6.58 -1.09 -9.19
C LEU A 45 -7.52 -2.06 -8.48
N TRP A 46 -8.60 -1.54 -7.91
CA TRP A 46 -9.62 -2.35 -7.24
C TRP A 46 -10.32 -3.31 -8.23
N GLU A 47 -10.76 -2.81 -9.38
CA GLU A 47 -11.36 -3.64 -10.44
C GLU A 47 -10.41 -4.74 -10.92
N PHE A 48 -9.12 -4.40 -11.08
CA PHE A 48 -8.09 -5.35 -11.49
C PHE A 48 -7.79 -6.41 -10.42
N ALA A 49 -7.81 -6.04 -9.14
CA ALA A 49 -7.68 -7.00 -8.05
C ALA A 49 -8.90 -7.94 -8.01
N TRP A 50 -10.11 -7.39 -8.10
CA TRP A 50 -11.36 -8.13 -8.00
C TRP A 50 -11.67 -9.01 -9.22
N SER A 51 -11.17 -8.66 -10.41
CA SER A 51 -11.28 -9.50 -11.60
C SER A 51 -10.33 -10.71 -11.56
N THR A 52 -9.43 -10.77 -10.58
CA THR A 52 -8.46 -11.85 -10.45
C THR A 52 -9.06 -13.00 -9.66
N ASP A 53 -8.97 -14.20 -10.21
CA ASP A 53 -9.51 -15.38 -9.55
C ASP A 53 -8.81 -15.67 -8.20
N ARG A 54 -9.59 -16.03 -7.19
CA ARG A 54 -9.10 -16.35 -5.84
C ARG A 54 -8.51 -17.75 -5.84
N LYS A 55 -7.24 -17.85 -6.22
CA LYS A 55 -6.51 -19.12 -6.22
C LYS A 55 -6.07 -19.50 -4.81
N GLU A 56 -6.08 -20.79 -4.54
CA GLU A 56 -5.49 -21.34 -3.32
C GLU A 56 -4.01 -20.97 -3.19
N PHE A 57 -3.58 -20.70 -1.96
CA PHE A 57 -2.20 -20.34 -1.67
C PHE A 57 -1.28 -21.52 -2.02
N GLY A 58 -0.36 -21.32 -2.97
CA GLY A 58 0.56 -22.37 -3.38
C GLY A 58 1.69 -21.88 -4.28
N PRO A 59 2.75 -22.69 -4.45
CA PRO A 59 3.87 -22.35 -5.31
C PRO A 59 3.42 -22.28 -6.79
N ILE A 60 3.64 -21.12 -7.41
CA ILE A 60 3.40 -20.95 -8.85
C ILE A 60 4.63 -21.47 -9.60
N SER A 61 4.44 -22.43 -10.51
CA SER A 61 5.50 -22.92 -11.39
C SER A 61 6.08 -21.79 -12.25
N ARG A 62 7.41 -21.78 -12.44
CA ARG A 62 8.10 -20.81 -13.30
C ARG A 62 7.56 -20.82 -14.73
N LYS A 63 7.14 -21.99 -15.24
CA LYS A 63 6.55 -22.15 -16.56
C LYS A 63 5.24 -21.36 -16.70
N ARG A 64 4.35 -21.50 -15.73
CA ARG A 64 3.05 -20.78 -15.69
C ARG A 64 3.25 -19.26 -15.59
N LYS A 65 4.24 -18.81 -14.84
CA LYS A 65 4.59 -17.38 -14.73
C LYS A 65 5.12 -16.80 -16.04
N ALA A 66 5.84 -17.60 -16.83
CA ALA A 66 6.33 -17.18 -18.14
C ALA A 66 5.22 -17.14 -19.19
N GLU A 67 4.28 -18.09 -19.15
CA GLU A 67 3.14 -18.19 -20.07
C GLU A 67 2.09 -17.09 -19.80
N ASN A 68 1.86 -16.72 -18.54
CA ASN A 68 0.91 -15.67 -18.15
C ASN A 68 1.57 -14.54 -17.36
N PRO A 69 2.22 -13.57 -18.03
CA PRO A 69 2.84 -12.41 -17.36
C PRO A 69 1.86 -11.55 -16.56
N SER A 70 0.58 -11.55 -16.93
CA SER A 70 -0.50 -10.85 -16.22
C SER A 70 -0.81 -11.44 -14.84
N GLU A 71 -0.38 -12.67 -14.56
CA GLU A 71 -0.50 -13.35 -13.26
C GLU A 71 0.75 -13.11 -12.38
N TRP A 72 1.31 -11.90 -12.42
CA TRP A 72 2.52 -11.57 -11.66
C TRP A 72 2.33 -11.67 -10.14
N ALA A 73 1.09 -11.51 -9.65
CA ALA A 73 0.67 -11.60 -8.26
C ALA A 73 -0.68 -12.30 -8.12
N GLY A 74 -0.89 -13.05 -7.03
CA GLY A 74 -2.20 -13.60 -6.65
C GLY A 74 -3.10 -12.54 -5.99
N PHE A 75 -4.37 -12.91 -5.75
CA PHE A 75 -5.40 -12.02 -5.18
C PHE A 75 -4.94 -11.33 -3.89
N LEU A 76 -4.44 -12.09 -2.89
CA LEU A 76 -4.02 -11.55 -1.60
C LEU A 76 -2.89 -10.50 -1.72
N LEU A 77 -1.91 -10.72 -2.60
CA LEU A 77 -0.81 -9.77 -2.78
C LEU A 77 -1.29 -8.49 -3.49
N ARG A 78 -2.25 -8.61 -4.41
CA ARG A 78 -2.88 -7.46 -5.06
C ARG A 78 -3.71 -6.66 -4.07
N GLU A 79 -4.52 -7.32 -3.24
CA GLU A 79 -5.30 -6.68 -2.18
C GLU A 79 -4.40 -6.00 -1.14
N MET A 80 -3.30 -6.63 -0.73
CA MET A 80 -2.30 -6.02 0.16
C MET A 80 -1.72 -4.73 -0.43
N LEU A 81 -1.33 -4.75 -1.71
CA LEU A 81 -0.80 -3.58 -2.38
C LEU A 81 -1.86 -2.50 -2.54
N TYR A 82 -3.08 -2.88 -2.94
CA TYR A 82 -4.21 -1.98 -3.03
C TYR A 82 -4.51 -1.31 -1.68
N LEU A 83 -4.53 -2.07 -0.58
CA LEU A 83 -4.67 -1.56 0.79
C LEU A 83 -3.58 -0.54 1.12
N LEU A 84 -2.32 -0.85 0.80
CA LEU A 84 -1.19 0.06 1.02
C LEU A 84 -1.33 1.36 0.22
N TYR A 85 -1.72 1.26 -1.05
CA TYR A 85 -2.00 2.42 -1.91
C TYR A 85 -3.13 3.27 -1.33
N LEU A 86 -4.23 2.64 -0.92
CA LEU A 86 -5.39 3.32 -0.36
C LEU A 86 -5.07 4.01 0.96
N LEU A 87 -4.32 3.35 1.84
CA LEU A 87 -3.87 3.91 3.10
C LEU A 87 -2.96 5.11 2.85
N SER A 88 -1.99 4.99 1.94
CA SER A 88 -1.10 6.11 1.59
C SER A 88 -1.86 7.31 1.04
N MET A 89 -2.89 7.08 0.21
CA MET A 89 -3.71 8.13 -0.38
C MET A 89 -4.60 8.82 0.65
N LEU A 90 -5.32 8.06 1.49
CA LEU A 90 -6.28 8.62 2.46
C LEU A 90 -5.59 9.28 3.66
N CYS A 91 -4.50 8.69 4.14
CA CYS A 91 -3.74 9.23 5.27
C CYS A 91 -2.64 10.22 4.83
N LEU A 92 -2.55 10.52 3.52
CA LEU A 92 -1.55 11.43 2.93
C LEU A 92 -0.11 11.06 3.31
N LEU A 93 0.18 9.75 3.30
CA LEU A 93 1.49 9.21 3.66
C LEU A 93 2.34 8.97 2.43
N ARG A 94 3.66 9.12 2.59
CA ARG A 94 4.60 8.58 1.60
C ARG A 94 4.69 7.05 1.74
N TYR A 95 5.13 6.35 0.70
CA TYR A 95 5.22 4.88 0.76
C TYR A 95 6.21 4.38 1.82
N ASP A 96 7.30 5.09 2.06
CA ASP A 96 8.27 4.77 3.12
C ASP A 96 7.66 4.89 4.52
N GLU A 97 6.71 5.81 4.70
CA GLU A 97 5.92 5.97 5.92
C GLU A 97 4.87 4.85 6.03
N ALA A 98 4.12 4.58 4.96
CA ALA A 98 3.10 3.54 4.95
C ALA A 98 3.69 2.14 5.23
N LEU A 99 4.90 1.85 4.73
CA LEU A 99 5.61 0.59 4.98
C LEU A 99 6.12 0.42 6.42
N ARG A 100 6.15 1.51 7.22
CA ARG A 100 6.55 1.46 8.64
C ARG A 100 5.39 1.15 9.57
N ILE A 101 4.16 1.16 9.07
CA ILE A 101 2.97 0.86 9.85
C ILE A 101 2.99 -0.61 10.25
N THR A 102 2.76 -0.87 11.52
CA THR A 102 2.64 -2.21 12.09
C THR A 102 1.21 -2.48 12.54
N TRP A 103 0.86 -3.75 12.75
CA TRP A 103 -0.44 -4.11 13.30
C TRP A 103 -0.71 -3.53 14.70
N ALA A 104 0.34 -3.24 15.48
CA ALA A 104 0.20 -2.60 16.78
C ALA A 104 -0.30 -1.14 16.68
N ASP A 105 -0.08 -0.50 15.53
CA ASP A 105 -0.50 0.88 15.26
C ASP A 105 -1.98 0.96 14.80
N VAL A 106 -2.61 -0.18 14.52
CA VAL A 106 -3.98 -0.28 14.02
C VAL A 106 -4.90 -0.75 15.15
N THR A 107 -5.88 0.07 15.52
CA THR A 107 -6.86 -0.28 16.54
C THR A 107 -8.27 -0.24 15.97
N PHE A 108 -8.97 -1.37 16.05
CA PHE A 108 -10.37 -1.46 15.65
C PHE A 108 -11.25 -1.03 16.81
N GLN A 109 -12.10 -0.02 16.59
CA GLN A 109 -13.00 0.50 17.60
C GLN A 109 -14.44 0.38 17.13
N VAL A 110 -15.31 -0.01 18.04
CA VAL A 110 -16.76 0.00 17.83
C VAL A 110 -17.31 1.16 18.65
N SER A 111 -17.86 2.17 17.98
CA SER A 111 -18.54 3.27 18.69
C SER A 111 -19.93 2.83 19.12
N TYR A 112 -20.31 3.06 20.38
CA TYR A 112 -21.67 2.82 20.85
C TYR A 112 -22.58 3.97 20.41
N GLN A 113 -23.55 3.63 19.53
CA GLN A 113 -24.65 4.43 18.98
C GLN A 113 -24.30 5.53 17.95
N PRO A 114 -24.70 5.37 16.66
CA PRO A 114 -25.00 4.12 15.95
C PRO A 114 -23.75 3.23 15.83
N ALA A 115 -23.91 1.93 15.59
CA ALA A 115 -22.81 0.96 15.50
C ALA A 115 -21.90 1.23 14.30
N GLN A 116 -21.05 2.24 14.42
CA GLN A 116 -20.06 2.60 13.42
C GLN A 116 -18.75 1.92 13.80
N PHE A 117 -18.38 0.94 12.98
CA PHE A 117 -17.03 0.40 12.98
C PHE A 117 -16.09 1.49 12.48
N ARG A 118 -15.04 1.77 13.26
CA ARG A 118 -13.98 2.69 12.86
C ARG A 118 -12.63 2.05 13.09
N VAL A 119 -11.69 2.33 12.20
CA VAL A 119 -10.28 1.99 12.40
C VAL A 119 -9.56 3.24 12.86
N LYS A 120 -8.92 3.18 14.02
CA LYS A 120 -8.03 4.22 14.51
C LYS A 120 -6.60 3.80 14.19
N LEU A 121 -5.93 4.57 13.34
CA LEU A 121 -4.55 4.39 12.93
C LEU A 121 -3.66 5.39 13.66
N GLU A 122 -2.75 4.89 14.49
CA GLU A 122 -1.71 5.69 15.14
C GLU A 122 -0.47 5.73 14.23
N LEU A 123 0.21 6.87 14.16
CA LEU A 123 1.39 7.03 13.29
C LEU A 123 2.57 7.53 14.12
N PRO A 124 3.24 6.65 14.90
CA PRO A 124 4.24 7.08 15.87
C PRO A 124 5.51 7.69 15.24
N PHE A 125 5.74 7.47 13.94
CA PHE A 125 6.92 7.92 13.22
C PHE A 125 6.81 9.33 12.61
N ARG A 126 5.65 10.00 12.69
CA ARG A 126 5.45 11.32 12.07
C ARG A 126 5.94 12.45 12.98
N LYS A 127 7.17 12.91 12.77
CA LYS A 127 7.74 14.08 13.47
C LYS A 127 7.08 15.39 13.00
N THR A 128 5.91 15.75 13.50
CA THR A 128 5.28 17.05 13.17
C THR A 128 4.83 17.88 14.37
N HIS A 129 5.20 17.52 15.61
CA HIS A 129 4.84 18.36 16.75
C HIS A 129 6.04 18.72 17.62
N GLN A 130 6.35 20.02 17.73
CA GLN A 130 7.36 20.55 18.65
C GLN A 130 6.92 20.46 20.13
N TYR A 131 5.62 20.26 20.39
CA TYR A 131 5.03 20.24 21.75
C TYR A 131 4.20 18.99 22.07
N GLY A 132 4.42 17.87 21.36
CA GLY A 132 3.85 16.57 21.70
C GLY A 132 2.45 16.25 21.15
N GLY A 133 2.26 14.98 20.78
CA GLY A 133 0.98 14.37 20.37
C GLY A 133 0.75 14.35 18.85
N ILE A 134 0.85 13.18 18.22
CA ILE A 134 0.38 12.96 16.84
C ILE A 134 -1.09 12.56 16.94
N ALA A 135 -1.98 13.33 16.32
CA ALA A 135 -3.39 12.96 16.26
C ALA A 135 -3.55 11.68 15.41
N PRO A 136 -4.28 10.66 15.90
CA PRO A 136 -4.52 9.44 15.15
C PRO A 136 -5.50 9.72 13.99
N PHE A 137 -5.39 8.93 12.93
CA PHE A 137 -6.36 8.95 11.84
C PHE A 137 -7.54 8.07 12.20
N TYR A 138 -8.75 8.63 12.12
CA TYR A 138 -10.00 7.88 12.27
C TYR A 138 -10.58 7.59 10.90
N ILE A 139 -10.70 6.31 10.59
CA ILE A 139 -11.15 5.79 9.31
C ILE A 139 -12.54 5.23 9.49
N TYR A 140 -13.47 5.70 8.65
CA TYR A 140 -14.87 5.29 8.64
C TYR A 140 -15.16 4.46 7.39
N ALA A 141 -16.24 3.69 7.45
CA ALA A 141 -16.74 2.98 6.27
C ALA A 141 -17.33 3.98 5.26
N ASP A 142 -16.95 3.84 4.00
CA ASP A 142 -17.57 4.53 2.85
C ASP A 142 -18.33 3.48 2.02
N PRO A 143 -19.65 3.30 2.24
CA PRO A 143 -20.44 2.31 1.51
C PRO A 143 -20.72 2.73 0.06
N ASP A 144 -20.74 4.04 -0.23
CA ASP A 144 -21.05 4.57 -1.56
C ASP A 144 -19.90 4.33 -2.53
N ARG A 145 -18.66 4.35 -2.03
CA ARG A 145 -17.44 4.08 -2.82
C ARG A 145 -16.64 2.92 -2.24
N PRO A 146 -16.99 1.67 -2.60
CA PRO A 146 -16.32 0.48 -2.06
C PRO A 146 -14.82 0.41 -2.41
N TRP A 147 -14.41 1.00 -3.55
CA TRP A 147 -12.99 1.11 -3.97
C TRP A 147 -12.19 2.19 -3.22
N MET A 148 -12.85 2.99 -2.37
CA MET A 148 -12.19 3.94 -1.47
C MET A 148 -12.37 3.56 0.01
N CYS A 149 -13.08 2.46 0.29
CA CYS A 149 -13.41 2.06 1.64
C CYS A 149 -12.24 1.31 2.29
N LEU A 150 -11.42 2.03 3.04
CA LEU A 150 -10.24 1.48 3.70
C LEU A 150 -10.59 0.43 4.76
N LEU A 151 -11.72 0.58 5.44
CA LEU A 151 -12.22 -0.40 6.40
C LEU A 151 -12.55 -1.74 5.73
N ARG A 152 -13.14 -1.70 4.52
CA ARG A 152 -13.40 -2.90 3.72
C ARG A 152 -12.11 -3.54 3.23
N ALA A 153 -11.13 -2.74 2.79
CA ALA A 153 -9.84 -3.25 2.37
C ALA A 153 -9.11 -3.98 3.52
N PHE A 154 -9.14 -3.43 4.73
CA PHE A 154 -8.60 -4.08 5.94
C PHE A 154 -9.33 -5.37 6.33
N ALA A 155 -10.62 -5.50 6.03
CA ALA A 155 -11.39 -6.70 6.36
C ALA A 155 -11.20 -7.84 5.34
N ILE A 156 -10.82 -7.50 4.10
CA ILE A 156 -10.62 -8.47 3.01
C ILE A 156 -9.19 -9.01 3.01
N TRP A 157 -8.22 -8.15 3.32
CA TRP A 157 -6.81 -8.51 3.45
C TRP A 157 -6.57 -9.28 4.75
#